data_AF-A0A6J1P432-F1
#
_entry.id   AF-A0A6J1P432-F1
#
_cell.length_a   1.000
_cell.length_b   1.000
_cell.length_c   1.000
_cell.angle_alpha   90.00
_cell.angle_beta   90.00
_cell.angle_gamma   90.00
#
_symmetry.space_group_name_H-M   'P 1'
#
loop_
_entity.id
_entity.type
_entity.pdbx_description
1 polymer ?
#
loop_
_entity_poly.entity_id
_entity_poly.type
_entity_poly.pdbx_seq_one_letter_code
_entity_poly.pdbx_strand_id
1 'polypeptide(L)'
;MKISVNSVIRFLNYNTKMASSAKKLKLSAPPTTTEGKNNNINDFMNQIQKKREETAESILTFNFNKKRVRIISQEQEVADGCEGIVYWMSRDSRVQDNWAFLFAQKLALKNEVPLHVCFCLIAKYLDASVRQFHFLIKGLEKVAAECKKLNISFHLLEGSGADALPQWIIDHKIGAVVCDFNPLRVPMGWVEGAKKKFKKNIPLIQVDAHNIVPCWVASDKQEYSARTIRNKINSKLDEYLTEFPPVIKHPHTSQFEPEPIDWDEAIESREADKSVGPVTWA
;
A
#
# COMPACT_ATOMS: atom_id res chain seq x y z
N MET A 1 -0.01 -8.50 -28.13
CA MET A 1 -1.23 -9.33 -27.97
C MET A 1 -2.01 -8.78 -26.77
N LYS A 2 -3.09 -8.02 -27.00
CA LYS A 2 -3.78 -7.29 -25.92
C LYS A 2 -4.60 -8.25 -25.05
N ILE A 3 -4.44 -8.20 -23.72
CA ILE A 3 -5.13 -9.10 -22.78
C ILE A 3 -6.18 -8.30 -22.02
N SER A 4 -7.40 -8.32 -22.53
CA SER A 4 -8.59 -7.80 -21.85
C SER A 4 -8.87 -8.58 -20.56
N VAL A 5 -9.25 -7.86 -19.49
CA VAL A 5 -9.59 -8.45 -18.19
C VAL A 5 -11.10 -8.38 -17.97
N ASN A 6 -11.87 -9.41 -18.37
CA ASN A 6 -13.07 -9.90 -17.65
C ASN A 6 -13.79 -11.10 -18.31
N SER A 7 -14.16 -12.09 -17.47
CA SER A 7 -15.10 -13.20 -17.74
C SER A 7 -15.40 -14.01 -16.44
N VAL A 8 -16.47 -14.82 -16.30
CA VAL A 8 -17.87 -14.42 -16.02
C VAL A 8 -18.73 -15.64 -15.58
N ILE A 9 -19.54 -15.52 -14.49
CA ILE A 9 -20.73 -16.39 -14.14
C ILE A 9 -20.44 -17.88 -13.73
N ARG A 10 -21.18 -18.64 -12.88
CA ARG A 10 -22.38 -18.48 -11.99
C ARG A 10 -22.39 -19.51 -10.82
N PHE A 11 -23.30 -19.33 -9.85
CA PHE A 11 -23.95 -20.27 -8.87
C PHE A 11 -23.37 -21.63 -8.42
N LEU A 12 -23.42 -21.90 -7.09
CA LEU A 12 -24.30 -22.94 -6.48
C LEU A 12 -24.42 -22.81 -4.92
N ASN A 13 -25.19 -23.71 -4.28
CA ASN A 13 -25.92 -23.49 -3.01
C ASN A 13 -25.37 -24.16 -1.72
N TYR A 14 -25.68 -23.53 -0.57
CA TYR A 14 -25.96 -24.08 0.79
C TYR A 14 -25.19 -25.31 1.35
N ASN A 15 -24.54 -25.13 2.53
CA ASN A 15 -25.18 -25.51 3.81
C ASN A 15 -24.37 -25.07 5.06
N THR A 16 -25.07 -24.75 6.15
CA THR A 16 -24.50 -24.20 7.40
C THR A 16 -24.26 -25.28 8.47
N LYS A 17 -23.09 -25.22 9.14
CA LYS A 17 -22.87 -25.80 10.48
C LYS A 17 -22.28 -24.73 11.40
N MET A 18 -22.83 -24.58 12.60
CA MET A 18 -22.35 -23.61 13.59
C MET A 18 -21.09 -24.13 14.29
N ALA A 19 -20.07 -23.28 14.46
CA ALA A 19 -18.91 -23.53 15.31
C ALA A 19 -19.12 -22.92 16.71
N SER A 20 -18.64 -23.62 17.74
CA SER A 20 -18.81 -23.25 19.15
C SER A 20 -17.84 -22.16 19.62
N SER A 21 -18.16 -21.54 20.76
CA SER A 21 -17.47 -20.37 21.32
C SER A 21 -16.01 -20.62 21.73
N ALA A 22 -15.12 -19.73 21.31
CA ALA A 22 -13.71 -19.75 21.70
C ALA A 22 -13.49 -19.31 23.16
N LYS A 23 -12.63 -20.01 23.91
CA LYS A 23 -12.22 -19.65 25.27
C LYS A 23 -11.18 -18.51 25.25
N LYS A 24 -11.32 -17.55 26.16
CA LYS A 24 -10.32 -16.46 26.37
C LYS A 24 -8.99 -17.04 26.84
N LEU A 25 -7.91 -16.71 26.13
CA LEU A 25 -6.53 -16.83 26.62
C LEU A 25 -6.21 -15.68 27.59
N LYS A 26 -5.54 -15.98 28.71
CA LYS A 26 -4.98 -14.96 29.61
C LYS A 26 -3.60 -14.52 29.08
N LEU A 27 -3.38 -13.22 28.99
CA LEU A 27 -2.06 -12.63 28.75
C LEU A 27 -1.25 -12.62 30.05
N SER A 28 -0.01 -13.11 30.01
CA SER A 28 0.97 -12.99 31.09
C SER A 28 1.77 -11.70 30.98
N ALA A 29 2.25 -11.18 32.12
CA ALA A 29 3.03 -9.94 32.18
C ALA A 29 4.40 -10.06 31.47
N PRO A 30 4.96 -8.95 30.94
CA PRO A 30 6.19 -8.99 30.15
C PRO A 30 7.46 -9.10 31.03
N PRO A 31 8.48 -9.88 30.62
CA PRO A 31 9.77 -9.93 31.31
C PRO A 31 10.68 -8.75 30.96
N THR A 32 11.60 -8.43 31.86
CA THR A 32 12.44 -7.22 31.80
C THR A 32 13.92 -7.55 31.56
N THR A 33 14.29 -7.79 30.29
CA THR A 33 15.68 -7.79 29.80
C THR A 33 15.68 -7.32 28.34
N THR A 34 16.68 -6.53 27.92
CA THR A 34 16.73 -5.89 26.60
C THR A 34 17.49 -6.69 25.54
N GLU A 35 18.63 -7.29 25.89
CA GLU A 35 19.46 -8.03 24.93
C GLU A 35 18.77 -9.29 24.40
N GLY A 36 18.15 -10.08 25.29
CA GLY A 36 17.35 -11.25 24.90
C GLY A 36 16.08 -10.93 24.09
N LYS A 37 15.60 -9.67 24.09
CA LYS A 37 14.45 -9.24 23.28
C LYS A 37 14.85 -8.98 21.83
N ASN A 38 16.02 -8.39 21.58
CA ASN A 38 16.44 -8.04 20.22
C ASN A 38 16.66 -9.28 19.34
N ASN A 39 17.27 -10.34 19.89
CA ASN A 39 17.41 -11.61 19.16
C ASN A 39 16.03 -12.21 18.83
N ASN A 40 15.12 -12.26 19.82
CA ASN A 40 13.76 -12.76 19.62
C ASN A 40 12.96 -11.96 18.56
N ILE A 41 13.10 -10.62 18.52
CA ILE A 41 12.48 -9.79 17.47
C ILE A 41 13.08 -10.09 16.10
N ASN A 42 14.40 -10.21 15.98
CA ASN A 42 15.06 -10.55 14.71
C ASN A 42 14.65 -11.94 14.23
N ASP A 43 14.61 -12.94 15.11
CA ASP A 43 14.16 -14.29 14.81
C ASP A 43 12.70 -14.31 14.35
N PHE A 44 11.83 -13.54 15.00
CA PHE A 44 10.42 -13.38 14.61
C PHE A 44 10.28 -12.71 13.22
N MET A 45 11.05 -11.66 12.94
CA MET A 45 11.05 -11.02 11.62
C MET A 45 11.57 -11.95 10.52
N ASN A 46 12.61 -12.74 10.82
CA ASN A 46 13.14 -13.79 9.92
C ASN A 46 12.09 -14.89 9.67
N GLN A 47 11.33 -15.30 10.68
CA GLN A 47 10.21 -16.25 10.52
C GLN A 47 9.10 -15.70 9.62
N ILE A 48 8.72 -14.43 9.78
CA ILE A 48 7.74 -13.80 8.88
C ILE A 48 8.30 -13.73 7.46
N GLN A 49 9.56 -13.32 7.28
CA GLN A 49 10.16 -13.22 5.95
C GLN A 49 10.20 -14.58 5.25
N LYS A 50 10.62 -15.63 5.96
CA LYS A 50 10.61 -17.00 5.46
C LYS A 50 9.20 -17.46 5.06
N LYS A 51 8.16 -17.14 5.84
CA LYS A 51 6.76 -17.44 5.46
C LYS A 51 6.35 -16.77 4.14
N ARG A 52 6.79 -15.54 3.88
CA ARG A 52 6.50 -14.87 2.60
C ARG A 52 7.14 -15.64 1.44
N GLU A 53 8.43 -15.96 1.57
CA GLU A 53 9.20 -16.72 0.58
C GLU A 53 8.62 -18.13 0.34
N GLU A 54 8.13 -18.80 1.38
CA GLU A 54 7.39 -20.07 1.28
C GLU A 54 5.99 -19.92 0.65
N THR A 55 5.38 -18.73 0.70
CA THR A 55 4.03 -18.47 0.14
C THR A 55 4.05 -18.34 -1.38
N ALA A 56 5.07 -17.70 -1.96
CA ALA A 56 5.38 -17.70 -3.39
C ALA A 56 6.78 -17.14 -3.66
N GLU A 57 7.39 -17.58 -4.76
CA GLU A 57 8.63 -17.00 -5.28
C GLU A 57 8.51 -15.49 -5.56
N SER A 58 7.38 -15.06 -6.11
CA SER A 58 7.12 -13.64 -6.37
C SER A 58 5.62 -13.35 -6.51
N ILE A 59 5.27 -12.06 -6.57
CA ILE A 59 3.91 -11.65 -6.90
C ILE A 59 3.46 -12.09 -8.30
N LEU A 60 4.34 -12.48 -9.22
CA LEU A 60 3.92 -13.02 -10.53
C LEU A 60 3.23 -14.38 -10.37
N THR A 61 3.86 -15.29 -9.63
CA THR A 61 3.39 -16.67 -9.38
C THR A 61 2.28 -16.75 -8.32
N PHE A 62 2.19 -15.78 -7.42
CA PHE A 62 1.09 -15.70 -6.44
C PHE A 62 -0.29 -15.45 -7.08
N ASN A 63 -1.29 -16.19 -6.61
CA ASN A 63 -2.70 -16.08 -7.00
C ASN A 63 -3.38 -14.85 -6.38
N PHE A 64 -2.96 -13.66 -6.83
CA PHE A 64 -3.45 -12.39 -6.34
C PHE A 64 -4.95 -12.18 -6.63
N ASN A 65 -5.73 -11.94 -5.56
CA ASN A 65 -7.17 -11.71 -5.67
C ASN A 65 -7.48 -10.34 -6.30
N LYS A 66 -7.85 -10.35 -7.59
CA LYS A 66 -8.16 -9.15 -8.38
C LYS A 66 -9.28 -8.28 -7.80
N LYS A 67 -10.18 -8.81 -6.97
CA LYS A 67 -11.27 -8.04 -6.33
C LYS A 67 -10.74 -7.00 -5.32
N ARG A 68 -9.47 -7.09 -4.91
CA ARG A 68 -8.73 -6.05 -4.16
C ARG A 68 -8.49 -4.77 -4.96
N VAL A 69 -8.68 -4.78 -6.28
CA VAL A 69 -8.29 -3.73 -7.22
C VAL A 69 -9.52 -3.15 -7.90
N ARG A 70 -9.51 -1.83 -8.11
CA ARG A 70 -10.45 -1.12 -8.97
C ARG A 70 -9.72 -0.10 -9.84
N ILE A 71 -9.98 -0.11 -11.14
CA ILE A 71 -9.50 0.93 -12.06
C ILE A 71 -10.52 2.07 -11.97
N ILE A 72 -10.06 3.30 -11.69
CA ILE A 72 -10.94 4.46 -11.44
C ILE A 72 -10.81 5.57 -12.48
N SER A 73 -9.82 5.46 -13.36
CA SER A 73 -9.67 6.16 -14.64
C SER A 73 -10.59 5.58 -15.74
N GLN A 74 -10.67 6.22 -16.91
CA GLN A 74 -11.30 5.63 -18.09
C GLN A 74 -10.38 4.59 -18.75
N GLU A 75 -9.09 4.90 -18.72
CA GLU A 75 -7.96 4.16 -19.23
C GLU A 75 -7.77 2.86 -18.43
N GLN A 76 -7.55 1.74 -19.13
CA GLN A 76 -7.47 0.39 -18.54
C GLN A 76 -6.13 -0.32 -18.83
N GLU A 77 -5.37 0.14 -19.83
CA GLU A 77 -4.09 -0.44 -20.26
C GLU A 77 -2.93 0.51 -19.86
N VAL A 78 -1.75 -0.06 -19.57
CA VAL A 78 -0.51 0.71 -19.32
C VAL A 78 -0.11 1.44 -20.60
N ALA A 79 0.39 2.66 -20.49
CA ALA A 79 0.86 3.41 -21.67
C ALA A 79 2.07 2.73 -22.33
N ASP A 80 2.01 2.55 -23.66
CA ASP A 80 3.12 2.01 -24.46
C ASP A 80 4.36 2.90 -24.36
N GLY A 81 5.55 2.28 -24.28
CA GLY A 81 6.83 3.01 -24.23
C GLY A 81 7.07 3.85 -22.97
N CYS A 82 6.43 3.48 -21.85
CA CYS A 82 6.65 4.13 -20.56
C CYS A 82 7.99 3.74 -19.91
N GLU A 83 8.51 4.62 -19.05
CA GLU A 83 9.80 4.43 -18.38
C GLU A 83 9.64 3.84 -16.95
N GLY A 84 8.42 3.54 -16.53
CA GLY A 84 8.13 2.98 -15.21
C GLY A 84 6.65 2.95 -14.82
N ILE A 85 6.34 2.20 -13.76
CA ILE A 85 5.06 2.20 -13.03
C ILE A 85 5.27 2.87 -11.68
N VAL A 86 4.32 3.67 -11.21
CA VAL A 86 4.39 4.28 -9.86
C VAL A 86 3.34 3.70 -8.92
N TYR A 87 3.76 3.35 -7.70
CA TYR A 87 2.89 3.27 -6.54
C TYR A 87 2.89 4.62 -5.82
N TRP A 88 1.78 5.36 -5.95
CA TRP A 88 1.47 6.48 -5.07
C TRP A 88 1.03 5.96 -3.71
N MET A 89 1.98 5.91 -2.78
CA MET A 89 1.81 5.53 -1.39
C MET A 89 1.19 6.70 -0.61
N SER A 90 0.19 6.41 0.22
CA SER A 90 -0.45 7.43 1.08
C SER A 90 -0.84 6.86 2.44
N ARG A 91 -1.74 5.88 2.48
CA ARG A 91 -2.25 5.31 3.74
C ARG A 91 -1.39 4.17 4.25
N ASP A 92 -0.89 3.34 3.35
CA ASP A 92 -0.21 2.08 3.68
C ASP A 92 1.31 2.23 3.56
N SER A 93 1.88 3.05 4.45
CA SER A 93 3.31 3.45 4.44
C SER A 93 4.26 2.32 4.88
N ARG A 94 4.32 1.24 4.12
CA ARG A 94 5.18 0.06 4.32
C ARG A 94 5.45 -0.66 3.00
N VAL A 95 6.59 -1.34 2.89
CA VAL A 95 6.96 -2.17 1.73
C VAL A 95 6.28 -3.54 1.81
N GLN A 96 6.61 -4.32 2.85
CA GLN A 96 6.07 -5.66 3.05
C GLN A 96 4.60 -5.66 3.46
N ASP A 97 3.91 -6.77 3.18
CA ASP A 97 2.50 -7.02 3.50
C ASP A 97 1.56 -5.88 3.02
N ASN A 98 1.85 -5.36 1.82
CA ASN A 98 1.13 -4.26 1.18
C ASN A 98 0.62 -4.71 -0.20
N TRP A 99 -0.70 -4.90 -0.32
CA TRP A 99 -1.32 -5.33 -1.58
C TRP A 99 -1.21 -4.30 -2.72
N ALA A 100 -1.13 -3.00 -2.41
CA ALA A 100 -0.95 -1.95 -3.42
C ALA A 100 0.48 -1.99 -3.98
N PHE A 101 1.48 -2.11 -3.09
CA PHE A 101 2.89 -2.27 -3.47
C PHE A 101 3.09 -3.53 -4.31
N LEU A 102 2.61 -4.68 -3.83
CA LEU A 102 2.67 -5.95 -4.56
C LEU A 102 2.00 -5.85 -5.93
N PHE A 103 0.80 -5.26 -6.02
CA PHE A 103 0.12 -5.09 -7.30
C PHE A 103 0.90 -4.17 -8.26
N ALA A 104 1.50 -3.09 -7.77
CA ALA A 104 2.35 -2.22 -8.57
C ALA A 104 3.60 -2.96 -9.08
N GLN A 105 4.26 -3.76 -8.25
CA GLN A 105 5.36 -4.62 -8.68
C GLN A 105 4.91 -5.66 -9.72
N LYS A 106 3.73 -6.29 -9.54
CA LYS A 106 3.15 -7.21 -10.52
C LYS A 106 2.91 -6.53 -11.88
N LEU A 107 2.54 -5.25 -11.87
CA LEU A 107 2.31 -4.47 -13.08
C LEU A 107 3.63 -4.06 -13.74
N ALA A 108 4.62 -3.59 -12.97
CA ALA A 108 5.94 -3.23 -13.47
C ALA A 108 6.68 -4.42 -14.10
N LEU A 109 6.74 -5.55 -13.39
CA LEU A 109 7.34 -6.80 -13.88
C LEU A 109 6.69 -7.30 -15.18
N LYS A 110 5.36 -7.16 -15.31
CA LYS A 110 4.62 -7.60 -16.51
C LYS A 110 4.83 -6.73 -17.76
N ASN A 111 5.33 -5.51 -17.57
CA ASN A 111 5.63 -4.59 -18.66
C ASN A 111 7.15 -4.39 -18.83
N GLU A 112 7.96 -5.15 -18.09
CA GLU A 112 9.43 -5.12 -18.13
C GLU A 112 10.05 -3.72 -17.86
N VAL A 113 9.35 -2.92 -17.02
CA VAL A 113 9.74 -1.55 -16.67
C VAL A 113 10.09 -1.39 -15.18
N PRO A 114 10.83 -0.34 -14.81
CA PRO A 114 11.09 0.04 -13.42
C PRO A 114 9.83 0.22 -12.57
N LEU A 115 9.96 -0.02 -11.26
CA LEU A 115 8.97 0.32 -10.25
C LEU A 115 9.44 1.53 -9.46
N HIS A 116 8.54 2.50 -9.29
CA HIS A 116 8.72 3.67 -8.47
C HIS A 116 7.71 3.71 -7.33
N VAL A 117 8.10 4.28 -6.20
CA VAL A 117 7.21 4.62 -5.09
C VAL A 117 7.25 6.13 -4.89
N CYS A 118 6.10 6.79 -4.90
CA CYS A 118 6.00 8.22 -4.60
C CYS A 118 5.13 8.44 -3.37
N PHE A 119 5.62 9.24 -2.43
CA PHE A 119 4.82 9.76 -1.32
C PHE A 119 4.67 11.28 -1.49
N CYS A 120 3.43 11.78 -1.53
CA CYS A 120 3.17 13.22 -1.66
C CYS A 120 3.00 13.84 -0.27
N LEU A 121 3.99 14.60 0.19
CA LEU A 121 4.02 15.23 1.50
C LEU A 121 3.44 16.64 1.42
N ILE A 122 2.26 16.84 2.01
CA ILE A 122 1.64 18.16 2.11
C ILE A 122 2.22 18.96 3.28
N ALA A 123 2.23 20.29 3.16
CA ALA A 123 2.71 21.17 4.23
C ALA A 123 1.85 21.06 5.51
N LYS A 124 0.53 20.97 5.36
CA LYS A 124 -0.45 20.86 6.46
C LYS A 124 -1.43 19.71 6.24
N TYR A 125 -1.57 18.82 7.23
CA TYR A 125 -2.60 17.76 7.23
C TYR A 125 -3.50 17.87 8.46
N LEU A 126 -4.72 18.38 8.27
CA LEU A 126 -5.68 18.62 9.36
C LEU A 126 -4.99 19.42 10.49
N ASP A 127 -5.10 18.95 11.72
CA ASP A 127 -4.46 19.50 12.92
C ASP A 127 -3.31 18.57 13.41
N ALA A 128 -2.54 18.00 12.48
CA ALA A 128 -1.38 17.17 12.83
C ALA A 128 -0.29 17.99 13.53
N SER A 129 0.24 17.46 14.64
CA SER A 129 1.38 18.03 15.35
C SER A 129 2.71 17.51 14.79
N VAL A 130 3.80 18.16 15.17
CA VAL A 130 5.18 17.75 14.82
C VAL A 130 5.41 16.28 15.16
N ARG A 131 4.81 15.75 16.25
CA ARG A 131 4.89 14.33 16.60
C ARG A 131 4.38 13.39 15.50
N GLN A 132 3.23 13.67 14.89
CA GLN A 132 2.69 12.81 13.83
C GLN A 132 3.58 12.87 12.58
N PHE A 133 4.00 14.07 12.17
CA PHE A 133 4.87 14.24 11.00
C PHE A 133 6.24 13.59 11.21
N HIS A 134 6.90 13.82 12.34
CA HIS A 134 8.17 13.18 12.67
C HIS A 134 8.07 11.64 12.66
N PHE A 135 7.01 11.08 13.27
CA PHE A 135 6.81 9.61 13.28
C PHE A 135 6.57 9.05 11.87
N LEU A 136 5.76 9.73 11.05
CA LEU A 136 5.54 9.36 9.66
C LEU A 136 6.83 9.44 8.85
N ILE A 137 7.55 10.56 8.90
CA ILE A 137 8.70 10.84 8.03
C ILE A 137 9.89 9.95 8.38
N LYS A 138 10.20 9.73 9.67
CA LYS A 138 11.20 8.72 10.08
C LYS A 138 10.76 7.27 9.81
N GLY A 139 9.46 7.04 9.58
CA GLY A 139 8.95 5.80 9.01
C GLY A 139 9.21 5.69 7.50
N LEU A 140 8.96 6.76 6.74
CA LEU A 140 9.22 6.84 5.31
C LEU A 140 10.72 6.73 4.97
N GLU A 141 11.60 7.25 5.83
CA GLU A 141 13.05 7.04 5.75
C GLU A 141 13.44 5.56 5.74
N LYS A 142 12.81 4.75 6.62
CA LYS A 142 13.00 3.29 6.65
C LYS A 142 12.41 2.61 5.41
N VAL A 143 11.26 3.07 4.91
CA VAL A 143 10.65 2.59 3.65
C VAL A 143 11.58 2.86 2.47
N ALA A 144 12.13 4.07 2.34
CA ALA A 144 13.07 4.43 1.28
C ALA A 144 14.34 3.57 1.33
N ALA A 145 14.88 3.31 2.52
CA ALA A 145 16.03 2.43 2.70
C ALA A 145 15.75 0.97 2.31
N GLU A 146 14.53 0.46 2.52
CA GLU A 146 14.11 -0.86 2.08
C GLU A 146 13.89 -0.92 0.56
N CYS A 147 13.18 0.07 -0.02
CA CYS A 147 13.01 0.23 -1.46
C CYS A 147 14.36 0.22 -2.20
N LYS A 148 15.37 0.95 -1.68
CA LYS A 148 16.73 0.98 -2.24
C LYS A 148 17.39 -0.40 -2.25
N LYS A 149 17.27 -1.20 -1.18
CA LYS A 149 17.78 -2.59 -1.15
C LYS A 149 17.10 -3.47 -2.21
N LEU A 150 15.83 -3.21 -2.47
CA LEU A 150 15.00 -3.91 -3.45
C LEU A 150 15.11 -3.35 -4.89
N ASN A 151 16.03 -2.41 -5.18
CA ASN A 151 16.19 -1.78 -6.50
C ASN A 151 14.91 -1.06 -6.99
N ILE A 152 14.25 -0.35 -6.07
CA ILE A 152 13.02 0.41 -6.31
C ILE A 152 13.28 1.84 -5.86
N SER A 153 13.11 2.83 -6.75
CA SER A 153 13.33 4.24 -6.38
C SER A 153 12.15 4.78 -5.57
N PHE A 154 12.45 5.38 -4.41
CA PHE A 154 11.47 6.07 -3.58
C PHE A 154 11.63 7.59 -3.77
N HIS A 155 10.51 8.29 -3.98
CA HIS A 155 10.46 9.73 -4.22
C HIS A 155 9.55 10.39 -3.17
N LEU A 156 10.05 11.42 -2.50
CA LEU A 156 9.23 12.31 -1.66
C LEU A 156 8.88 13.55 -2.47
N LEU A 157 7.60 13.76 -2.75
CA LEU A 157 7.12 14.87 -3.58
C LEU A 157 6.43 15.91 -2.69
N GLU A 158 6.83 17.17 -2.79
CA GLU A 158 6.19 18.24 -2.02
C GLU A 158 4.84 18.65 -2.60
N GLY A 159 3.85 18.80 -1.72
CA GLY A 159 2.47 19.16 -2.07
C GLY A 159 1.51 17.96 -2.13
N SER A 160 0.29 18.20 -2.61
CA SER A 160 -0.74 17.16 -2.65
C SER A 160 -0.55 16.22 -3.84
N GLY A 161 -1.06 14.99 -3.74
CA GLY A 161 -1.06 14.06 -4.88
C GLY A 161 -1.93 14.52 -6.05
N ALA A 162 -2.80 15.51 -5.86
CA ALA A 162 -3.47 16.17 -6.97
C ALA A 162 -2.58 17.22 -7.66
N ASP A 163 -1.52 17.71 -7.04
CA ASP A 163 -0.74 18.85 -7.54
C ASP A 163 0.66 18.46 -7.99
N ALA A 164 1.40 17.70 -7.19
CA ALA A 164 2.77 17.28 -7.50
C ALA A 164 2.83 16.09 -8.47
N LEU A 165 2.01 15.06 -8.21
CA LEU A 165 2.07 13.79 -8.92
C LEU A 165 1.78 13.89 -10.43
N PRO A 166 0.81 14.69 -10.93
CA PRO A 166 0.51 14.75 -12.37
C PRO A 166 1.67 15.27 -13.22
N GLN A 167 2.44 16.24 -12.73
CA GLN A 167 3.59 16.78 -13.45
C GLN A 167 4.75 15.77 -13.41
N TRP A 168 5.06 15.24 -12.23
CA TRP A 168 6.08 14.20 -12.05
C TRP A 168 5.86 12.98 -12.95
N ILE A 169 4.60 12.54 -13.14
CA ILE A 169 4.21 11.47 -14.07
C ILE A 169 4.55 11.80 -15.53
N ILE A 170 4.37 13.07 -15.95
CA ILE A 170 4.64 13.51 -17.32
C ILE A 170 6.15 13.54 -17.58
N ASP A 171 6.90 14.13 -16.65
CA ASP A 171 8.35 14.31 -16.78
C ASP A 171 9.09 12.97 -16.85
N HIS A 172 8.63 12.00 -16.05
CA HIS A 172 9.20 10.65 -15.98
C HIS A 172 8.48 9.61 -16.85
N LYS A 173 7.59 10.04 -17.76
CA LYS A 173 6.83 9.19 -18.71
C LYS A 173 6.22 7.93 -18.08
N ILE A 174 5.56 8.09 -16.94
CA ILE A 174 5.04 6.96 -16.14
C ILE A 174 3.80 6.35 -16.80
N GLY A 175 3.79 5.01 -16.94
CA GLY A 175 2.79 4.29 -17.73
C GLY A 175 1.52 3.91 -17.00
N ALA A 176 1.54 3.86 -15.66
CA ALA A 176 0.36 3.64 -14.82
C ALA A 176 0.61 4.12 -13.39
N VAL A 177 -0.47 4.49 -12.70
CA VAL A 177 -0.47 4.89 -11.29
C VAL A 177 -1.27 3.88 -10.49
N VAL A 178 -0.64 3.27 -9.49
CA VAL A 178 -1.30 2.48 -8.46
C VAL A 178 -1.40 3.33 -7.19
N CYS A 179 -2.53 3.35 -6.50
CA CYS A 179 -2.68 4.01 -5.20
C CYS A 179 -3.39 3.12 -4.17
N ASP A 180 -3.18 3.38 -2.89
CA ASP A 180 -3.88 2.68 -1.80
C ASP A 180 -5.28 3.27 -1.51
N PHE A 181 -6.08 2.55 -0.72
CA PHE A 181 -7.46 2.91 -0.41
C PHE A 181 -7.61 3.63 0.93
N ASN A 182 -8.07 4.88 0.87
CA ASN A 182 -8.44 5.67 2.04
C ASN A 182 -9.88 6.22 1.89
N PRO A 183 -10.82 5.87 2.80
CA PRO A 183 -12.21 6.33 2.73
C PRO A 183 -12.41 7.76 3.28
N LEU A 184 -11.36 8.43 3.75
CA LEU A 184 -11.47 9.80 4.28
C LEU A 184 -11.66 10.83 3.15
N ARG A 185 -12.47 11.85 3.42
CA ARG A 185 -12.88 12.89 2.45
C ARG A 185 -11.70 13.56 1.74
N VAL A 186 -10.66 13.92 2.49
CA VAL A 186 -9.50 14.66 1.98
C VAL A 186 -8.66 13.79 1.02
N PRO A 187 -8.20 12.58 1.39
CA PRO A 187 -7.56 11.63 0.46
C PRO A 187 -8.40 11.29 -0.78
N MET A 188 -9.72 11.05 -0.64
CA MET A 188 -10.59 10.83 -1.81
C MET A 188 -10.63 12.05 -2.73
N GLY A 189 -10.60 13.26 -2.18
CA GLY A 189 -10.48 14.51 -2.92
C GLY A 189 -9.18 14.61 -3.73
N TRP A 190 -8.04 14.20 -3.17
CA TRP A 190 -6.77 14.16 -3.90
C TRP A 190 -6.81 13.15 -5.05
N VAL A 191 -7.39 11.96 -4.83
CA VAL A 191 -7.51 10.91 -5.85
C VAL A 191 -8.36 11.40 -7.03
N GLU A 192 -9.52 12.00 -6.78
CA GLU A 192 -10.37 12.58 -7.84
C GLU A 192 -9.75 13.84 -8.47
N GLY A 193 -8.92 14.60 -7.74
CA GLY A 193 -8.15 15.73 -8.27
C GLY A 193 -7.06 15.28 -9.24
N ALA A 194 -6.26 14.29 -8.85
CA ALA A 194 -5.20 13.69 -9.67
C ALA A 194 -5.78 13.06 -10.95
N LYS A 195 -6.84 12.26 -10.81
CA LYS A 195 -7.59 11.64 -11.91
C LYS A 195 -8.06 12.63 -12.98
N LYS A 196 -8.47 13.85 -12.60
CA LYS A 196 -8.88 14.90 -13.54
C LYS A 196 -7.71 15.56 -14.30
N LYS A 197 -6.50 15.48 -13.76
CA LYS A 197 -5.28 16.09 -14.32
C LYS A 197 -4.43 15.10 -15.12
N PHE A 198 -4.61 13.79 -14.93
CA PHE A 198 -3.92 12.78 -15.73
C PHE A 198 -4.36 12.82 -17.19
N LYS A 199 -3.40 12.58 -18.10
CA LYS A 199 -3.66 12.51 -19.55
C LYS A 199 -4.44 11.24 -19.90
N LYS A 200 -5.16 11.26 -21.03
CA LYS A 200 -6.07 10.20 -21.53
C LYS A 200 -5.45 8.81 -21.85
N ASN A 201 -4.23 8.55 -21.37
CA ASN A 201 -3.45 7.36 -21.65
C ASN A 201 -2.92 6.68 -20.37
N ILE A 202 -3.14 7.24 -19.17
CA ILE A 202 -2.50 6.77 -17.94
C ILE A 202 -3.57 6.24 -16.97
N PRO A 203 -3.64 4.91 -16.73
CA PRO A 203 -4.61 4.34 -15.82
C PRO A 203 -4.26 4.67 -14.37
N LEU A 204 -5.28 5.08 -13.61
CA LEU A 204 -5.24 5.22 -12.16
C LEU A 204 -5.98 4.04 -11.53
N ILE A 205 -5.24 3.23 -10.78
CA ILE A 205 -5.64 1.95 -10.26
C ILE A 205 -5.58 2.01 -8.74
N GLN A 206 -6.70 1.78 -8.05
CA GLN A 206 -6.74 1.80 -6.59
C GLN A 206 -6.83 0.38 -6.02
N VAL A 207 -6.08 0.12 -4.95
CA VAL A 207 -5.99 -1.18 -4.29
C VAL A 207 -6.31 -1.05 -2.80
N ASP A 208 -7.15 -1.92 -2.26
CA ASP A 208 -7.34 -2.00 -0.80
C ASP A 208 -6.22 -2.84 -0.16
N ALA A 209 -5.20 -2.13 0.32
CA ALA A 209 -4.05 -2.68 1.04
C ALA A 209 -4.17 -2.60 2.57
N HIS A 210 -5.24 -2.00 3.08
CA HIS A 210 -5.42 -1.76 4.51
C HIS A 210 -6.34 -2.78 5.17
N ASN A 211 -7.36 -3.25 4.43
CA ASN A 211 -8.35 -4.18 4.95
C ASN A 211 -8.07 -5.63 4.49
N ILE A 212 -8.27 -6.61 5.37
CA ILE A 212 -8.21 -8.04 5.03
C ILE A 212 -9.17 -8.32 3.86
N VAL A 213 -10.45 -8.01 4.04
CA VAL A 213 -11.46 -8.01 2.97
C VAL A 213 -11.62 -6.58 2.46
N PRO A 214 -11.47 -6.30 1.15
CA PRO A 214 -11.61 -4.95 0.58
C PRO A 214 -12.93 -4.30 0.96
N CYS A 215 -12.92 -3.00 1.27
CA CYS A 215 -14.06 -2.27 1.79
C CYS A 215 -15.33 -2.44 0.91
N TRP A 216 -15.19 -2.29 -0.41
CA TRP A 216 -16.26 -2.45 -1.39
C TRP A 216 -16.69 -3.91 -1.66
N VAL A 217 -15.96 -4.90 -1.12
CA VAL A 217 -16.32 -6.33 -1.15
C VAL A 217 -16.91 -6.78 0.20
N ALA A 218 -16.48 -6.16 1.30
CA ALA A 218 -16.98 -6.46 2.63
C ALA A 218 -18.50 -6.21 2.70
N SER A 219 -18.95 -5.06 2.23
CA SER A 219 -20.37 -4.70 2.14
C SER A 219 -20.66 -3.77 0.96
N ASP A 220 -21.84 -3.95 0.38
CA ASP A 220 -22.48 -3.10 -0.64
C ASP A 220 -23.05 -1.79 -0.08
N LYS A 221 -23.19 -1.70 1.25
CA LYS A 221 -23.77 -0.55 1.96
C LYS A 221 -23.14 -0.35 3.33
N GLN A 222 -23.37 0.83 3.92
CA GLN A 222 -23.08 1.07 5.34
C GLN A 222 -23.88 0.09 6.21
N GLU A 223 -23.18 -0.58 7.13
CA GLU A 223 -23.79 -1.50 8.09
C GLU A 223 -24.09 -0.81 9.41
N TYR A 224 -25.28 -1.04 9.97
CA TYR A 224 -25.76 -0.34 11.17
C TYR A 224 -25.15 -0.87 12.48
N SER A 225 -24.55 -2.06 12.47
CA SER A 225 -23.97 -2.67 13.68
C SER A 225 -22.82 -3.62 13.39
N ALA A 226 -22.00 -3.85 14.41
CA ALA A 226 -20.95 -4.87 14.39
C ALA A 226 -21.51 -6.29 14.14
N ARG A 227 -22.79 -6.57 14.46
CA ARG A 227 -23.39 -7.90 14.25
C ARG A 227 -23.58 -8.21 12.76
N THR A 228 -24.02 -7.23 11.96
CA THR A 228 -24.32 -7.47 10.54
C THR A 228 -23.07 -7.48 9.68
N ILE A 229 -22.13 -6.56 9.90
CA ILE A 229 -20.85 -6.55 9.17
C ILE A 229 -19.97 -7.77 9.49
N ARG A 230 -19.96 -8.26 10.74
CA ARG A 230 -19.15 -9.43 11.14
C ARG A 230 -19.48 -10.67 10.32
N ASN A 231 -20.77 -10.96 10.10
CA ASN A 231 -21.17 -12.11 9.29
C ASN A 231 -20.70 -11.95 7.83
N LYS A 232 -20.83 -10.75 7.25
CA LYS A 232 -20.40 -10.42 5.89
C LYS A 232 -18.88 -10.48 5.68
N ILE A 233 -18.08 -10.20 6.71
CA ILE A 233 -16.61 -10.32 6.69
C ILE A 233 -16.20 -11.78 6.92
N ASN A 234 -16.72 -12.43 7.96
CA ASN A 234 -16.38 -13.80 8.32
C ASN A 234 -16.65 -14.79 7.17
N SER A 235 -17.76 -14.62 6.43
CA SER A 235 -18.07 -15.45 5.25
C SER A 235 -17.13 -15.26 4.06
N LYS A 236 -16.12 -14.40 4.18
CA LYS A 236 -15.11 -14.12 3.16
C LYS A 236 -13.68 -14.32 3.67
N LEU A 237 -13.46 -14.64 4.95
CA LEU A 237 -12.10 -14.76 5.47
C LEU A 237 -11.30 -15.85 4.75
N ASP A 238 -11.91 -16.98 4.40
CA ASP A 238 -11.25 -18.07 3.66
C ASP A 238 -10.75 -17.64 2.26
N GLU A 239 -11.31 -16.58 1.65
CA GLU A 239 -10.87 -16.02 0.35
C GLU A 239 -9.84 -14.89 0.49
N TYR A 240 -9.74 -14.24 1.66
CA TYR A 240 -9.04 -12.96 1.83
C TYR A 240 -8.00 -12.91 2.96
N LEU A 241 -8.12 -13.76 3.98
CA LEU A 241 -7.14 -13.93 5.05
C LEU A 241 -6.09 -14.94 4.58
N THR A 242 -5.30 -14.53 3.60
CA THR A 242 -4.17 -15.30 3.07
C THR A 242 -2.86 -14.77 3.65
N GLU A 243 -1.82 -15.60 3.60
CA GLU A 243 -0.44 -15.12 3.71
C GLU A 243 -0.12 -14.18 2.51
N PHE A 244 0.97 -13.44 2.62
CA PHE A 244 1.46 -12.51 1.58
C PHE A 244 2.68 -13.10 0.87
N PRO A 245 2.79 -12.96 -0.47
CA PRO A 245 4.04 -13.22 -1.18
C PRO A 245 5.07 -12.11 -0.86
N PRO A 246 6.38 -12.34 -1.09
CA PRO A 246 7.40 -11.35 -0.80
C PRO A 246 7.38 -10.23 -1.84
N VAL A 247 7.74 -9.01 -1.43
CA VAL A 247 8.22 -8.00 -2.38
C VAL A 247 9.64 -8.39 -2.76
N ILE A 248 9.86 -8.72 -4.04
CA ILE A 248 11.18 -9.15 -4.53
C ILE A 248 12.06 -7.96 -4.90
N LYS A 249 13.37 -8.19 -5.03
CA LYS A 249 14.26 -7.21 -5.66
C LYS A 249 13.83 -7.02 -7.13
N HIS A 250 13.55 -5.79 -7.52
CA HIS A 250 13.04 -5.48 -8.86
C HIS A 250 14.17 -5.59 -9.90
N PRO A 251 14.00 -6.33 -11.01
CA PRO A 251 15.06 -6.59 -11.97
C PRO A 251 15.31 -5.43 -12.95
N HIS A 252 14.37 -4.49 -13.10
CA HIS A 252 14.46 -3.35 -14.02
C HIS A 252 14.88 -2.08 -13.26
N THR A 253 16.15 -1.68 -13.39
CA THR A 253 16.66 -0.43 -12.81
C THR A 253 16.12 0.79 -13.56
N SER A 254 15.80 1.87 -12.85
CA SER A 254 15.35 3.10 -13.50
C SER A 254 16.46 3.79 -14.30
N GLN A 255 16.06 4.57 -15.30
CA GLN A 255 16.95 5.45 -16.07
C GLN A 255 17.25 6.77 -15.35
N PHE A 256 16.50 7.08 -14.27
CA PHE A 256 16.69 8.28 -13.47
C PHE A 256 16.78 7.93 -11.99
N GLU A 257 17.68 8.62 -11.29
CA GLU A 257 17.82 8.51 -9.84
C GLU A 257 16.76 9.36 -9.12
N PRO A 258 16.33 8.98 -7.91
CA PRO A 258 15.51 9.84 -7.07
C PRO A 258 16.34 11.03 -6.55
N GLU A 259 15.71 12.20 -6.44
CA GLU A 259 16.31 13.36 -5.79
C GLU A 259 16.71 13.05 -4.34
N PRO A 260 17.82 13.62 -3.82
CA PRO A 260 18.19 13.48 -2.42
C PRO A 260 17.09 14.03 -1.50
N ILE A 261 16.72 13.25 -0.48
CA ILE A 261 15.70 13.64 0.50
C ILE A 261 16.40 14.10 1.77
N ASP A 262 16.23 15.38 2.12
CA ASP A 262 16.52 15.86 3.47
C ASP A 262 15.32 15.53 4.38
N TRP A 263 15.51 14.50 5.21
CA TRP A 263 14.45 14.00 6.10
C TRP A 263 14.17 14.93 7.29
N ASP A 264 15.10 15.80 7.65
CA ASP A 264 14.94 16.72 8.77
C ASP A 264 14.28 18.03 8.30
N GLU A 265 14.69 18.58 7.15
CA GLU A 265 13.98 19.70 6.50
C GLU A 265 12.53 19.30 6.13
N ALA A 266 12.30 18.06 5.67
CA ALA A 266 10.96 17.54 5.42
C ALA A 266 10.05 17.55 6.68
N ILE A 267 10.63 17.48 7.89
CA ILE A 267 9.90 17.61 9.16
C ILE A 267 9.75 19.09 9.55
N GLU A 268 10.83 19.87 9.49
CA GLU A 268 10.86 21.27 9.96
C GLU A 268 9.96 22.20 9.14
N SER A 269 9.87 21.95 7.84
CA SER A 269 9.03 22.69 6.87
C SER A 269 7.52 22.48 7.04
N ARG A 270 7.07 21.54 7.88
CA ARG A 270 5.62 21.27 8.04
C ARG A 270 4.93 22.35 8.86
N GLU A 271 3.74 22.76 8.40
CA GLU A 271 2.77 23.58 9.11
C GLU A 271 2.05 22.76 10.18
N ALA A 272 2.81 22.30 11.17
CA ALA A 272 2.37 21.40 12.22
C ALA A 272 2.27 22.11 13.57
N ASP A 273 1.38 21.65 14.45
CA ASP A 273 1.37 22.11 15.84
C ASP A 273 2.70 21.70 16.54
N LYS A 274 3.45 22.69 17.00
CA LYS A 274 4.75 22.52 17.66
C LYS A 274 4.63 22.31 19.18
N SER A 275 3.42 22.40 19.75
CA SER A 275 3.17 22.17 21.18
C SER A 275 3.42 20.70 21.61
N VAL A 276 3.29 19.76 20.67
CA VAL A 276 3.48 18.32 20.89
C VAL A 276 4.68 17.82 20.09
N GLY A 277 5.85 17.80 20.74
CA GLY A 277 7.10 17.35 20.14
C GLY A 277 7.21 15.83 19.89
N PRO A 278 8.26 15.38 19.17
CA PRO A 278 8.52 13.98 18.82
C PRO A 278 8.46 12.98 20.00
N VAL A 279 8.28 11.70 19.67
CA VAL A 279 8.40 10.59 20.65
C VAL A 279 9.84 10.12 20.78
N THR A 280 10.26 9.81 21.99
CA THR A 280 11.59 9.26 22.32
C THR A 280 11.61 7.73 22.42
N TRP A 281 10.44 7.09 22.31
CA TRP A 281 10.27 5.64 22.30
C TRP A 281 9.54 5.23 21.02
N ALA A 282 10.16 4.38 20.21
CA ALA A 282 9.61 3.77 18.99
C ALA A 282 10.50 2.59 18.55
#